data_AF-A0AAE3HET9-F1
#
_entry.id   AF-A0AAE3HET9-F1
#
_cell.length_a   1.000
_cell.length_b   1.000
_cell.length_c   1.000
_cell.angle_alpha   90.00
_cell.angle_beta   90.00
_cell.angle_gamma   90.00
#
_symmetry.space_group_name_H-M   'P 1'
#
loop_
_entity.id
_entity.type
_entity.pdbx_description
1 polymer ?
#
loop_
_entity_poly.entity_id
_entity_poly.type
_entity_poly.pdbx_seq_one_letter_code
_entity_poly.pdbx_strand_id
1 'polypeptide(L)' 'RNESKTGSDIDFLVDFEKGADLFDLAALGIFLEEEFGSKVDIVSKRAVRDELKSRILSEVVYAHA' A
#
# COMPACT_ATOMS: atom_id res chain seq x y z
N ARG A 1 -7.72 -5.72 -13.81
CA ARG A 1 -8.08 -7.16 -13.93
C ARG A 1 -7.09 -7.88 -13.03
N ASN A 2 -7.57 -8.38 -11.89
CA ASN A 2 -6.88 -9.14 -10.81
C ASN A 2 -5.35 -9.27 -10.92
N GLU A 3 -4.62 -8.32 -10.35
CA GLU A 3 -3.24 -8.53 -9.89
C GLU A 3 -3.18 -8.54 -8.35
N SER A 4 -4.26 -8.94 -7.68
CA SER A 4 -4.12 -9.46 -6.32
C SER A 4 -3.24 -10.70 -6.45
N LYS A 5 -1.93 -10.54 -6.24
CA LYS A 5 -1.01 -11.66 -6.09
C LYS A 5 -1.66 -12.55 -5.05
N THR A 6 -2.01 -13.77 -5.45
CA THR A 6 -2.87 -14.72 -4.70
C THR A 6 -2.23 -15.24 -3.40
N GLY A 7 -1.26 -14.51 -2.84
CA GLY A 7 -0.60 -14.84 -1.59
C GLY A 7 -0.25 -13.64 -0.71
N SER A 8 -0.73 -12.42 -1.01
CA SER A 8 -0.79 -11.34 -0.02
C SER A 8 -2.19 -11.29 0.55
N ASP A 9 -2.30 -11.47 1.87
CA ASP A 9 -3.58 -11.42 2.58
C ASP A 9 -3.99 -9.97 2.90
N ILE A 10 -3.05 -9.02 2.82
CA ILE A 10 -3.23 -7.62 3.21
C ILE A 10 -2.59 -6.68 2.17
N ASP A 11 -3.38 -5.75 1.63
CA ASP A 11 -2.94 -4.72 0.69
C ASP A 11 -3.01 -3.33 1.33
N PHE A 12 -1.92 -2.56 1.29
CA PHE A 12 -1.86 -1.18 1.78
C PHE A 12 -1.67 -0.18 0.64
N LEU A 13 -2.54 0.82 0.60
CA LEU A 13 -2.35 2.01 -0.23
C LEU A 13 -1.71 3.13 0.60
N VAL A 14 -0.47 3.49 0.28
CA VAL A 14 0.32 4.44 1.07
C VAL A 14 0.60 5.73 0.31
N ASP A 15 0.53 6.86 1.01
CA ASP A 15 0.89 8.17 0.48
C ASP A 15 2.07 8.72 1.28
N PHE A 16 3.27 8.55 0.76
CA PHE A 16 4.48 9.04 1.43
C PHE A 16 4.60 10.55 1.31
N GLU A 17 5.19 11.18 2.31
CA GLU A 17 5.59 12.57 2.26
C GLU A 17 6.69 12.82 1.20
N LYS A 18 7.02 14.09 0.97
CA LYS A 18 8.15 14.44 0.10
C LYS A 18 9.46 14.07 0.78
N GLY A 19 10.35 13.39 0.06
CA GLY A 19 11.65 12.96 0.56
C GLY A 19 11.73 11.46 0.83
N ALA A 20 10.60 10.76 0.90
CA ALA A 20 10.60 9.31 1.01
C ALA A 20 11.17 8.64 -0.24
N ASP A 21 11.98 7.61 -0.04
CA ASP A 21 12.65 6.85 -1.08
C ASP A 21 12.24 5.37 -1.10
N LEU A 22 12.98 4.57 -1.88
CA LEU A 22 12.71 3.14 -2.00
C LEU A 22 13.00 2.36 -0.71
N PHE A 23 13.95 2.82 0.11
CA PHE A 23 14.28 2.19 1.37
C PHE A 23 13.17 2.41 2.40
N ASP A 24 12.56 3.59 2.42
CA ASP A 24 11.39 3.85 3.28
C ASP A 24 10.21 2.94 2.92
N LEU A 25 9.95 2.77 1.62
CA LEU A 25 8.93 1.84 1.14
C LEU A 25 9.22 0.39 1.55
N ALA A 26 10.47 -0.05 1.40
CA ALA A 26 10.88 -1.41 1.76
C ALA A 26 10.83 -1.65 3.28
N ALA A 27 11.27 -0.67 4.07
CA ALA A 27 11.26 -0.73 5.53
C ALA A 27 9.81 -0.82 6.06
N LEU A 28 8.88 -0.06 5.48
CA LEU A 28 7.46 -0.15 5.82
C LEU A 28 6.89 -1.54 5.48
N GLY A 29 7.29 -2.11 4.34
CA GLY A 29 6.93 -3.48 3.95
C GLY A 29 7.30 -4.49 5.01
N ILE A 30 8.59 -4.51 5.38
CA ILE A 30 9.12 -5.43 6.39
C ILE A 30 8.41 -5.23 7.73
N PHE A 31 8.26 -3.99 8.17
CA PHE A 31 7.58 -3.67 9.44
C PHE A 31 6.15 -4.22 9.48
N LEU A 32 5.35 -3.99 8.44
CA LEU A 32 3.97 -4.47 8.41
C LEU A 32 3.89 -6.00 8.31
N GLU A 33 4.76 -6.64 7.53
CA GLU A 33 4.81 -8.11 7.48
C GLU A 33 5.16 -8.73 8.85
N GLU A 34 6.09 -8.12 9.60
CA GLU A 34 6.45 -8.55 10.95
C GLU A 34 5.28 -8.36 11.94
N GLU A 35 4.60 -7.23 11.90
CA GLU A 35 3.48 -6.92 12.81
C GLU A 35 2.25 -7.80 12.53
N PHE A 36 1.93 -8.08 11.26
CA PHE A 36 0.77 -8.90 10.89
C PHE A 36 1.07 -10.39 10.81
N GLY A 37 2.34 -10.79 10.72
CA GLY A 37 2.75 -12.19 10.54
C GLY A 37 2.30 -12.79 9.20
N SER A 38 1.93 -11.95 8.24
CA SER A 38 1.41 -12.31 6.92
C SER A 38 2.06 -11.44 5.85
N LYS A 39 2.06 -11.93 4.60
CA LYS A 39 2.60 -11.18 3.47
C LYS A 39 1.75 -9.93 3.19
N VAL A 40 2.42 -8.81 2.99
CA VAL A 40 1.81 -7.50 2.75
C VAL A 40 2.19 -6.98 1.37
N ASP A 41 1.23 -6.49 0.59
CA ASP A 41 1.51 -5.74 -0.64
C ASP A 41 1.34 -4.24 -0.41
N ILE A 42 2.39 -3.46 -0.71
CA ILE A 42 2.36 -1.99 -0.55
C ILE A 42 2.32 -1.33 -1.91
N VAL A 43 1.27 -0.53 -2.14
CA VAL A 43 1.07 0.25 -3.35
C VAL A 43 1.15 1.73 -3.02
N SER A 44 2.00 2.47 -3.74
CA SER A 44 2.01 3.93 -3.60
C SER A 44 0.78 4.54 -4.26
N LYS A 45 0.11 5.47 -3.57
CA LYS A 45 -1.01 6.26 -4.11
C LYS A 45 -0.62 7.08 -5.34
N ARG A 46 0.68 7.42 -5.47
CA ARG A 46 1.25 8.10 -6.64
C ARG A 46 1.25 7.21 -7.90
N ALA A 47 1.33 5.89 -7.75
CA ALA A 47 1.29 4.94 -8.86
C ALA A 47 -0.14 4.66 -9.37
N VAL A 48 -1.16 5.09 -8.62
CA VAL A 48 -2.56 4.93 -9.03
C VAL A 48 -2.90 5.93 -10.12
N ARG A 49 -3.37 5.43 -11.27
CA ARG A 49 -3.88 6.24 -12.37
C ARG A 49 -5.01 7.14 -11.89
N ASP A 50 -5.01 8.40 -12.29
CA ASP A 50 -5.99 9.40 -11.82
C ASP A 50 -7.45 8.97 -12.08
N GLU A 51 -7.72 8.30 -13.21
CA GLU A 51 -9.02 7.74 -13.56
C GLU A 51 -9.55 6.71 -12.54
N LEU A 52 -8.64 6.03 -11.82
CA LEU A 52 -8.97 5.00 -10.83
C LEU A 52 -8.93 5.54 -9.40
N LYS A 53 -8.34 6.71 -9.15
CA LYS A 53 -8.22 7.30 -7.82
C LYS A 53 -9.56 7.49 -7.14
N SER A 54 -10.56 8.04 -7.85
CA SER A 54 -11.87 8.33 -7.26
C SER A 54 -12.55 7.06 -6.72
N ARG A 55 -12.46 5.96 -7.48
CA ARG A 55 -13.06 4.68 -7.12
C ARG A 55 -12.29 3.96 -6.02
N ILE A 56 -10.96 3.97 -6.07
CA ILE A 56 -10.13 3.33 -5.04
C ILE A 56 -10.28 4.09 -3.72
N LEU A 57 -10.19 5.42 -3.74
CA LEU A 57 -10.28 6.25 -2.53
C LEU A 57 -11.65 6.22 -1.85
N SER A 58 -12.71 5.82 -2.56
CA SER A 58 -14.03 5.59 -1.95
C SER A 58 -14.13 4.27 -1.17
N GLU A 59 -13.23 3.32 -1.41
CA GLU A 59 -13.23 1.99 -0.76
C GLU A 59 -12.12 1.87 0.30
N VAL A 60 -11.18 2.83 0.37
CA VAL A 60 -10.07 2.83 1.33
C VAL A 60 -10.56 3.19 2.73
N VAL A 61 -10.15 2.37 3.72
CA VAL A 61 -10.24 2.71 5.14
C VAL A 61 -8.96 3.43 5.55
N TYR A 62 -9.10 4.66 6.02
CA TYR A 62 -7.95 5.45 6.47
C TYR A 62 -7.59 5.07 7.91
N ALA A 63 -6.35 4.61 8.10
CA ALA A 63 -5.74 4.50 9.42
C ALA A 63 -4.83 5.71 9.64
N HIS A 64 -4.95 6.35 10.80
CA HIS A 64 -4.00 7.36 11.26
C HIS A 64 -2.98 6.68 12.19
N ALA A 65 -1.70 6.90 11.93
CA ALA A 65 -0.60 6.61 12.83
C ALA A 65 -0.24 7.88 13.62
#